data_AF-A0A0M4D7V0-F1
#
_entry.id   AF-A0A0M4D7V0-F1
#
_cell.length_a   1.000
_cell.length_b   1.000
_cell.length_c   1.000
_cell.angle_alpha   90.00
_cell.angle_beta   90.00
_cell.angle_gamma   90.00
#
_symmetry.space_group_name_H-M   'P 1'
#
loop_
_entity.id
_entity.type
_entity.pdbx_description
1 polymer ?
#
loop_
_entity_poly.entity_id
_entity_poly.type
_entity_poly.pdbx_seq_one_letter_code
_entity_poly.pdbx_strand_id
1 'polypeptide(L)'
;MNTRLPLPFRLVAVTVMTVWALVGCTGSGGPAGASEPPSSRTATSSPPQSAPAPDPPATTAPGTPSATASSPASSSPLPGFSDLQPLWPFTTLTQAREWERAFRSGGHQPWHLDPEQTALSFTRHYLGFEAVDRVTSRAVEGREARIGVGLSGAESTGTAAVIHLVRFGTGPDAPWEVVGTDDTTFSMTTPAYGSVARSPMTVGGRITGVDESVRVDVRQPSSRDLLGTSCCMSAGGNSQPWRSTVSFTGAADPVLTVVASTGGHIAEVERFTVTAVRTR
;
A
#
# COMPACT_ATOMS: atom_id res chain seq x y z
N MET A 1 -11.32 -42.01 -36.67
CA MET A 1 -11.88 -43.08 -35.80
C MET A 1 -11.94 -42.58 -34.37
N ASN A 2 -13.00 -42.95 -33.64
CA ASN A 2 -13.20 -42.55 -32.25
C ASN A 2 -12.54 -43.54 -31.30
N THR A 3 -11.83 -43.05 -30.28
CA THR A 3 -11.59 -43.82 -29.06
C THR A 3 -11.69 -42.90 -27.84
N ARG A 4 -12.91 -42.74 -27.32
CA ARG A 4 -13.12 -42.26 -25.96
C ARG A 4 -13.02 -43.47 -25.03
N LEU A 5 -12.28 -43.37 -23.93
CA LEU A 5 -12.51 -44.20 -22.75
C LEU A 5 -12.75 -43.29 -21.52
N PRO A 6 -13.71 -43.61 -20.65
CA PRO A 6 -14.05 -42.78 -19.49
C PRO A 6 -13.20 -43.12 -18.27
N LEU A 7 -12.93 -42.12 -17.41
CA LEU A 7 -12.58 -42.38 -16.02
C LEU A 7 -13.84 -42.37 -15.14
N PRO A 8 -13.93 -43.23 -14.11
CA PRO A 8 -15.16 -43.44 -13.35
C PRO A 8 -15.39 -42.35 -12.29
N PHE A 9 -16.65 -41.96 -12.14
CA PHE A 9 -17.17 -41.32 -10.93
C PHE A 9 -16.81 -42.15 -9.69
N ARG A 10 -16.34 -41.49 -8.62
CA ARG A 10 -16.54 -41.99 -7.25
C ARG A 10 -17.31 -40.96 -6.43
N LEU A 11 -18.28 -41.49 -5.70
CA LEU A 11 -19.32 -40.81 -4.94
C LEU A 11 -19.07 -41.12 -3.45
N VAL A 12 -19.46 -40.19 -2.55
CA VAL A 12 -19.62 -40.40 -1.09
C VAL A 12 -18.25 -40.55 -0.34
N ALA A 13 -18.03 -39.98 0.86
CA ALA A 13 -18.98 -39.54 1.88
C ALA A 13 -18.77 -38.11 2.41
N VAL A 14 -19.87 -37.49 2.85
CA VAL A 14 -19.88 -36.33 3.74
C VAL A 14 -20.01 -36.85 5.17
N THR A 15 -19.14 -36.40 6.08
CA THR A 15 -19.28 -36.65 7.53
C THR A 15 -19.41 -35.32 8.26
N VAL A 16 -20.63 -34.98 8.66
CA VAL A 16 -20.91 -33.88 9.58
C VAL A 16 -20.64 -34.37 11.00
N MET A 17 -19.78 -33.68 11.75
CA MET A 17 -19.72 -33.80 13.21
C MET A 17 -19.94 -32.43 13.85
N THR A 18 -21.18 -32.23 14.30
CA THR A 18 -21.57 -31.11 15.14
C THR A 18 -21.24 -31.45 16.59
N VAL A 19 -20.46 -30.61 17.28
CA VAL A 19 -20.33 -30.67 18.74
C VAL A 19 -20.72 -29.30 19.32
N TRP A 20 -21.86 -29.28 19.99
CA TRP A 20 -22.26 -28.19 20.88
C TRP A 20 -21.62 -28.38 22.26
N ALA A 21 -21.15 -27.29 22.86
CA ALA A 21 -20.95 -27.21 24.31
C ALA A 21 -21.34 -25.80 24.80
N LEU A 22 -22.44 -25.72 25.55
CA LEU A 22 -22.99 -24.51 26.16
C LEU A 22 -22.86 -24.61 27.69
N VAL A 23 -22.06 -23.72 28.29
CA VAL A 23 -21.96 -23.40 29.73
C VAL A 23 -21.50 -21.94 29.77
N GLY A 24 -22.15 -20.93 30.39
CA GLY A 24 -22.85 -20.90 31.68
C GLY A 24 -21.84 -20.39 32.74
N CYS A 25 -21.86 -19.16 33.23
CA CYS A 25 -22.92 -18.56 34.03
C CYS A 25 -22.77 -17.03 34.20
N THR A 26 -23.84 -16.42 34.70
CA THR A 26 -24.03 -14.99 35.03
C THR A 26 -23.45 -14.58 36.39
N GLY A 27 -23.15 -13.29 36.60
CA GLY A 27 -22.91 -12.71 37.93
C GLY A 27 -22.87 -11.17 37.92
N SER A 28 -23.88 -10.52 38.51
CA SER A 28 -24.08 -9.06 38.48
C SER A 28 -23.66 -8.36 39.79
N GLY A 29 -23.23 -7.10 39.71
CA GLY A 29 -23.08 -6.23 40.89
C GLY A 29 -22.54 -4.82 40.58
N GLY A 30 -23.39 -3.79 40.69
CA GLY A 30 -22.98 -2.38 40.86
C GLY A 30 -23.16 -1.94 42.33
N PRO A 31 -23.32 -0.64 42.65
CA PRO A 31 -23.30 0.54 41.76
C PRO A 31 -22.51 1.77 42.31
N ALA A 32 -22.52 2.86 41.52
CA ALA A 32 -22.54 4.29 41.90
C ALA A 32 -21.58 4.89 42.95
N GLY A 33 -20.87 5.96 42.56
CA GLY A 33 -20.17 6.89 43.46
C GLY A 33 -19.77 8.18 42.75
N ALA A 34 -20.68 9.16 42.67
CA ALA A 34 -20.41 10.49 42.10
C ALA A 34 -20.29 11.53 43.22
N SER A 35 -19.36 12.49 43.10
CA SER A 35 -19.38 13.79 43.82
C SER A 35 -18.32 14.78 43.29
N GLU A 36 -18.78 15.78 42.55
CA GLU A 36 -18.26 17.17 42.52
C GLU A 36 -19.28 18.05 43.30
N PRO A 37 -19.06 19.37 43.51
CA PRO A 37 -17.85 20.13 43.83
C PRO A 37 -18.07 20.87 45.19
N PRO A 38 -17.51 22.08 45.51
CA PRO A 38 -17.95 23.33 44.88
C PRO A 38 -16.85 24.40 44.66
N SER A 39 -17.15 25.37 43.78
CA SER A 39 -16.37 26.59 43.59
C SER A 39 -16.62 27.63 44.70
N SER A 40 -15.64 28.51 44.95
CA SER A 40 -15.87 29.82 45.57
C SER A 40 -15.19 30.93 44.77
N ARG A 41 -15.90 32.05 44.59
CA ARG A 41 -15.40 33.30 43.96
C ARG A 41 -14.67 34.11 45.05
N THR A 42 -13.67 34.95 44.77
CA THR A 42 -13.68 36.40 44.44
C THR A 42 -12.24 36.89 44.79
N ALA A 43 -11.66 38.02 44.39
CA ALA A 43 -12.15 39.23 43.72
C ALA A 43 -11.05 39.92 42.88
N THR A 44 -11.42 41.02 42.20
CA THR A 44 -10.56 41.93 41.43
C THR A 44 -9.66 42.82 42.29
N SER A 45 -8.40 43.02 41.87
CA SER A 45 -7.65 44.28 42.08
C SER A 45 -6.45 44.41 41.14
N SER A 46 -6.14 45.64 40.72
CA SER A 46 -4.98 46.10 39.94
C SER A 46 -5.01 47.64 39.88
N PRO A 47 -3.91 48.38 39.62
CA PRO A 47 -2.47 48.04 39.68
C PRO A 47 -1.74 48.92 40.74
N PRO A 48 -0.40 49.04 40.73
CA PRO A 48 0.21 50.10 39.91
C PRO A 48 1.46 49.69 39.12
N GLN A 49 1.94 50.65 38.33
CA GLN A 49 2.88 50.52 37.21
C GLN A 49 4.33 50.76 37.64
N SER A 50 5.27 49.94 37.15
CA SER A 50 6.73 50.15 37.28
C SER A 50 7.41 50.19 35.91
N ALA A 51 8.45 51.02 35.80
CA ALA A 51 9.14 51.38 34.56
C ALA A 51 10.06 50.26 33.99
N PRO A 52 10.43 50.30 32.69
CA PRO A 52 11.19 49.22 32.05
C PRO A 52 12.69 49.26 32.38
N ALA A 53 13.32 48.08 32.43
CA ALA A 53 14.77 47.89 32.45
C ALA A 53 15.29 47.61 31.01
N PRO A 54 16.54 47.98 30.68
CA PRO A 54 17.06 47.92 29.30
C PRO A 54 17.47 46.52 28.83
N ASP A 55 17.36 46.30 27.52
CA ASP A 55 17.65 45.02 26.85
C ASP A 55 19.13 44.61 26.86
N PRO A 56 19.45 43.31 26.96
CA PRO A 56 20.77 42.78 26.62
C PRO A 56 20.97 42.72 25.08
N PRO A 57 22.21 42.83 24.58
CA PRO A 57 22.47 42.91 23.14
C PRO A 57 22.15 41.61 22.40
N ALA A 58 21.64 41.75 21.17
CA ALA A 58 21.25 40.63 20.32
C ALA A 58 22.45 39.83 19.81
N THR A 59 22.53 38.55 20.20
CA THR A 59 23.40 37.56 19.54
C THR A 59 22.82 37.20 18.18
N THR A 60 23.57 37.46 17.10
CA THR A 60 23.17 37.12 15.74
C THR A 60 23.04 35.60 15.58
N ALA A 61 21.82 35.09 15.44
CA ALA A 61 21.59 33.70 15.09
C ALA A 61 22.10 33.41 13.66
N PRO A 62 22.81 32.29 13.41
CA PRO A 62 23.14 31.87 12.06
C PRO A 62 21.87 31.68 11.23
N GLY A 63 21.81 32.30 10.05
CA GLY A 63 20.62 32.26 9.21
C GLY A 63 20.25 30.84 8.81
N THR A 64 19.00 30.46 9.06
CA THR A 64 18.39 29.24 8.52
C THR A 64 18.58 29.23 7.00
N PRO A 65 19.22 28.20 6.41
CA PRO A 65 19.31 28.13 4.96
C PRO A 65 17.90 28.05 4.38
N SER A 66 17.56 28.96 3.48
CA SER A 66 16.28 28.93 2.77
C SER A 66 16.15 27.58 2.07
N ALA A 67 15.08 26.85 2.36
CA ALA A 67 14.73 25.66 1.62
C ALA A 67 14.42 26.07 0.17
N THR A 68 15.38 25.89 -0.73
CA THR A 68 15.15 25.97 -2.16
C THR A 68 14.04 24.98 -2.49
N ALA A 69 12.90 25.49 -2.96
CA ALA A 69 11.81 24.64 -3.43
C ALA A 69 12.32 23.84 -4.64
N SER A 70 12.65 22.56 -4.41
CA SER A 70 12.96 21.63 -5.48
C SER A 70 11.75 21.58 -6.42
N SER A 71 11.94 21.94 -7.69
CA SER A 71 10.94 21.66 -8.72
C SER A 71 10.55 20.18 -8.66
N PRO A 72 9.27 19.82 -8.90
CA PRO A 72 8.85 18.42 -8.93
C PRO A 72 9.73 17.66 -9.90
N ALA A 73 10.44 16.64 -9.39
CA ALA A 73 11.35 15.85 -10.20
C ALA A 73 10.52 15.03 -11.19
N SER A 74 10.67 15.30 -12.49
CA SER A 74 10.06 14.48 -13.53
C SER A 74 10.50 13.03 -13.36
N SER A 75 9.57 12.08 -13.43
CA SER A 75 9.89 10.65 -13.40
C SER A 75 10.87 10.35 -14.54
N SER A 76 12.07 9.90 -14.19
CA SER A 76 13.05 9.49 -15.20
C SER A 76 12.60 8.15 -15.79
N PRO A 77 12.55 7.99 -17.13
CA PRO A 77 12.18 6.73 -17.73
C PRO A 77 13.15 5.63 -17.28
N LEU A 78 12.62 4.44 -17.00
CA LEU A 78 13.40 3.28 -16.64
C LEU A 78 14.34 2.91 -17.81
N PRO A 79 15.67 2.79 -17.61
CA PRO A 79 16.58 2.45 -18.69
C PRO A 79 16.21 1.10 -19.33
N GLY A 80 15.90 1.10 -20.64
CA GLY A 80 15.42 -0.08 -21.36
C GLY A 80 13.94 -0.43 -21.15
N PHE A 81 13.18 0.37 -20.38
CA PHE A 81 11.75 0.22 -20.16
C PHE A 81 11.07 1.61 -20.15
N SER A 82 11.11 2.32 -21.28
CA SER A 82 10.57 3.69 -21.40
C SER A 82 9.11 3.86 -20.98
N ASP A 83 8.34 2.78 -21.11
CA ASP A 83 6.89 2.79 -20.96
C ASP A 83 6.46 2.42 -19.54
N LEU A 84 7.37 1.82 -18.75
CA LEU A 84 7.16 1.48 -17.35
C LEU A 84 7.34 2.72 -16.45
N GLN A 85 6.52 2.79 -15.41
CA GLN A 85 6.59 3.83 -14.39
C GLN A 85 7.12 3.22 -13.08
N PRO A 86 8.22 3.72 -12.51
CA PRO A 86 8.70 3.28 -11.22
C PRO A 86 7.73 3.75 -10.12
N LEU A 87 7.31 2.85 -9.23
CA LEU A 87 6.35 3.13 -8.16
C LEU A 87 7.00 3.18 -6.77
N TRP A 88 7.91 2.25 -6.49
CA TRP A 88 8.55 2.04 -5.20
C TRP A 88 9.71 1.04 -5.34
N PRO A 89 10.88 1.25 -4.70
CA PRO A 89 11.16 2.27 -3.70
C PRO A 89 11.70 3.60 -4.24
N PHE A 90 12.07 3.71 -5.52
CA PHE A 90 12.70 4.90 -6.09
C PHE A 90 11.87 5.49 -7.23
N THR A 91 11.28 6.68 -7.05
CA THR A 91 10.51 7.36 -8.11
C THR A 91 11.38 7.94 -9.23
N THR A 92 12.71 7.96 -9.06
CA THR A 92 13.68 8.46 -10.05
C THR A 92 14.97 7.65 -10.13
N LEU A 93 15.59 7.66 -11.31
CA LEU A 93 16.89 7.02 -11.56
C LEU A 93 18.01 7.64 -10.72
N THR A 94 17.88 8.92 -10.35
CA THR A 94 18.84 9.62 -9.48
C THR A 94 18.85 9.03 -8.08
N GLN A 95 17.68 8.80 -7.47
CA GLN A 95 17.57 8.15 -6.16
C GLN A 95 18.12 6.71 -6.20
N ALA A 96 17.78 5.93 -7.22
CA ALA A 96 18.31 4.57 -7.39
C ALA A 96 19.85 4.56 -7.49
N ARG A 97 20.45 5.50 -8.23
CA ARG A 97 21.91 5.67 -8.34
C ARG A 97 22.57 6.25 -7.08
N GLU A 98 21.85 7.03 -6.29
CA GLU A 98 22.30 7.51 -4.98
C GLU A 98 22.38 6.35 -4.00
N TRP A 99 21.34 5.53 -3.95
CA TRP A 99 21.33 4.29 -3.18
C TRP A 99 22.44 3.33 -3.64
N GLU A 100 22.60 3.10 -4.94
CA GLU A 100 23.62 2.19 -5.50
C GLU A 100 25.05 2.63 -5.11
N ARG A 101 25.33 3.94 -5.13
CA ARG A 101 26.61 4.49 -4.65
C ARG A 101 26.80 4.30 -3.15
N ALA A 102 25.75 4.57 -2.35
CA ALA A 102 25.81 4.37 -0.91
C ALA A 102 26.06 2.90 -0.56
N PHE A 103 25.32 1.97 -1.17
CA PHE A 103 25.50 0.52 -1.03
C PHE A 103 26.94 0.09 -1.32
N ARG A 104 27.51 0.49 -2.47
CA ARG A 104 28.90 0.19 -2.84
C ARG A 104 29.96 0.80 -1.89
N SER A 105 29.61 1.81 -1.10
CA SER A 105 30.48 2.37 -0.04
C SER A 105 30.33 1.70 1.33
N GLY A 106 29.64 0.56 1.43
CA GLY A 106 29.33 -0.12 2.70
C GLY A 106 27.95 0.24 3.27
N GLY A 107 27.04 0.69 2.42
CA GLY A 107 25.66 1.02 2.79
C GLY A 107 24.85 -0.20 3.17
N HIS A 108 23.87 0.01 4.04
CA HIS A 108 22.93 -1.01 4.49
C HIS A 108 21.66 -0.98 3.61
N GLN A 109 20.78 -1.99 3.74
CA GLN A 109 19.62 -2.30 2.86
C GLN A 109 19.95 -3.19 1.62
N PRO A 110 20.60 -4.36 1.77
CA PRO A 110 20.82 -5.29 0.65
C PRO A 110 19.52 -5.83 0.02
N TRP A 111 18.38 -5.70 0.70
CA TRP A 111 17.08 -6.17 0.24
C TRP A 111 16.63 -5.56 -1.10
N HIS A 112 17.10 -4.35 -1.46
CA HIS A 112 16.84 -3.76 -2.78
C HIS A 112 17.43 -4.59 -3.95
N LEU A 113 18.39 -5.48 -3.70
CA LEU A 113 18.94 -6.38 -4.73
C LEU A 113 18.15 -7.70 -4.86
N ASP A 114 17.25 -7.96 -3.92
CA ASP A 114 16.43 -9.16 -3.80
C ASP A 114 14.96 -8.82 -4.20
N PRO A 115 14.42 -9.44 -5.27
CA PRO A 115 13.08 -9.13 -5.74
C PRO A 115 12.00 -9.63 -4.79
N GLU A 116 12.27 -10.73 -4.06
CA GLU A 116 11.35 -11.33 -3.10
C GLU A 116 11.19 -10.43 -1.88
N GLN A 117 12.30 -9.95 -1.30
CA GLN A 117 12.25 -8.98 -0.19
C GLN A 117 11.70 -7.61 -0.62
N THR A 118 12.00 -7.15 -1.83
CA THR A 118 11.43 -5.89 -2.36
C THR A 118 9.92 -5.98 -2.50
N ALA A 119 9.39 -7.08 -3.05
CA ALA A 119 7.95 -7.31 -3.20
C ALA A 119 7.21 -7.42 -1.83
N LEU A 120 7.79 -8.11 -0.85
CA LEU A 120 7.24 -8.19 0.50
C LEU A 120 7.28 -6.84 1.23
N SER A 121 8.38 -6.09 1.12
CA SER A 121 8.54 -4.77 1.75
C SER A 121 7.55 -3.75 1.17
N PHE A 122 7.36 -3.74 -0.15
CA PHE A 122 6.29 -2.97 -0.82
C PHE A 122 4.91 -3.32 -0.28
N THR A 123 4.57 -4.61 -0.25
CA THR A 123 3.24 -5.10 0.14
C THR A 123 2.93 -4.80 1.62
N ARG A 124 3.88 -5.08 2.52
CA ARG A 124 3.67 -4.92 3.95
C ARG A 124 3.81 -3.47 4.40
N HIS A 125 4.89 -2.80 4.04
CA HIS A 125 5.26 -1.52 4.67
C HIS A 125 4.83 -0.29 3.85
N TYR A 126 4.70 -0.40 2.53
CA TYR A 126 4.19 0.70 1.69
C TYR A 126 2.67 0.61 1.45
N LEU A 127 2.12 -0.59 1.23
CA LEU A 127 0.66 -0.77 1.15
C LEU A 127 -0.01 -0.96 2.52
N GLY A 128 0.71 -1.44 3.54
CA GLY A 128 0.14 -1.71 4.86
C GLY A 128 -0.50 -3.10 4.97
N PHE A 129 -0.32 -3.98 3.98
CA PHE A 129 -0.99 -5.29 3.92
C PHE A 129 -0.18 -6.33 4.72
N GLU A 130 -0.03 -6.10 6.02
CA GLU A 130 0.87 -6.87 6.91
C GLU A 130 0.57 -8.37 6.99
N ALA A 131 -0.67 -8.81 6.70
CA ALA A 131 -1.05 -10.21 6.63
C ALA A 131 -0.60 -10.93 5.33
N VAL A 132 -0.15 -10.18 4.32
CA VAL A 132 0.41 -10.71 3.07
C VAL A 132 1.93 -10.70 3.18
N ASP A 133 2.46 -11.72 3.84
CA ASP A 133 3.85 -11.77 4.32
C ASP A 133 4.70 -12.90 3.72
N ARG A 134 4.15 -13.69 2.78
CA ARG A 134 4.79 -14.86 2.18
C ARG A 134 4.95 -14.73 0.67
N VAL A 135 6.09 -15.15 0.13
CA VAL A 135 6.25 -15.40 -1.32
C VAL A 135 5.54 -16.70 -1.70
N THR A 136 4.70 -16.67 -2.73
CA THR A 136 3.97 -17.83 -3.26
C THR A 136 4.52 -18.34 -4.58
N SER A 137 5.18 -17.47 -5.36
CA SER A 137 5.85 -17.83 -6.61
C SER A 137 6.96 -16.86 -6.96
N ARG A 138 7.93 -17.31 -7.75
CA ARG A 138 8.98 -16.46 -8.31
C ARG A 138 9.24 -16.80 -9.78
N ALA A 139 9.40 -15.77 -10.60
CA ALA A 139 10.01 -15.83 -11.91
C ALA A 139 10.92 -14.62 -12.07
N VAL A 140 12.17 -14.83 -12.50
CA VAL A 140 13.16 -13.76 -12.70
C VAL A 140 13.82 -13.98 -14.05
N GLU A 141 13.67 -13.02 -14.96
CA GLU A 141 14.07 -13.13 -16.35
C GLU A 141 14.87 -11.87 -16.75
N GLY A 142 16.19 -11.99 -16.74
CA GLY A 142 17.12 -10.90 -17.07
C GLY A 142 16.99 -9.71 -16.12
N ARG A 143 16.24 -8.68 -16.55
CA ARG A 143 16.03 -7.42 -15.81
C ARG A 143 14.60 -7.27 -15.28
N GLU A 144 13.76 -8.29 -15.40
CA GLU A 144 12.39 -8.32 -14.89
C GLU A 144 12.19 -9.45 -13.88
N ALA A 145 11.23 -9.27 -12.96
CA ALA A 145 10.78 -10.29 -12.03
C ALA A 145 9.25 -10.24 -11.85
N ARG A 146 8.62 -11.40 -11.72
CA ARG A 146 7.24 -11.57 -11.25
C ARG A 146 7.29 -12.37 -9.95
N ILE A 147 6.87 -11.74 -8.85
CA ILE A 147 6.88 -12.34 -7.51
C ILE A 147 5.44 -12.42 -7.01
N GLY A 148 4.93 -13.64 -6.86
CA GLY A 148 3.66 -13.87 -6.19
C GLY A 148 3.82 -13.63 -4.68
N VAL A 149 2.95 -12.84 -4.10
CA VAL A 149 2.83 -12.65 -2.64
C VAL A 149 1.48 -13.16 -2.16
N GLY A 150 1.41 -13.66 -0.93
CA GLY A 150 0.21 -14.24 -0.34
C GLY A 150 0.28 -14.28 1.18
N LEU A 151 -0.80 -14.74 1.81
CA LEU A 151 -0.92 -14.84 3.25
C LEU A 151 -0.12 -16.03 3.80
N SER A 152 0.24 -15.96 5.08
CA SER A 152 0.68 -17.12 5.88
C SER A 152 -0.48 -17.70 6.72
N GLY A 153 -0.44 -19.01 7.00
CA GLY A 153 -1.45 -19.71 7.80
C GLY A 153 -1.91 -21.05 7.21
N ALA A 154 -2.62 -21.86 8.00
CA ALA A 154 -3.07 -23.20 7.58
C ALA A 154 -4.05 -23.16 6.38
N GLU A 155 -4.89 -22.14 6.30
CA GLU A 155 -5.86 -21.93 5.22
C GLU A 155 -5.25 -21.19 3.99
N SER A 156 -3.97 -20.79 4.05
CA SER A 156 -3.37 -19.83 3.10
C SER A 156 -2.80 -20.48 1.83
N THR A 157 -3.67 -20.93 0.93
CA THR A 157 -3.27 -21.58 -0.33
C THR A 157 -3.18 -20.65 -1.55
N GLY A 158 -3.62 -19.39 -1.43
CA GLY A 158 -3.70 -18.43 -2.54
C GLY A 158 -2.50 -17.47 -2.69
N THR A 159 -2.34 -16.95 -3.91
CA THR A 159 -1.58 -15.74 -4.21
C THR A 159 -2.53 -14.54 -4.14
N ALA A 160 -2.18 -13.54 -3.34
CA ALA A 160 -2.93 -12.29 -3.17
C ALA A 160 -2.73 -11.33 -4.36
N ALA A 161 -1.49 -11.22 -4.84
CA ALA A 161 -1.11 -10.48 -6.04
C ALA A 161 0.20 -11.02 -6.63
N VAL A 162 0.44 -10.80 -7.93
CA VAL A 162 1.73 -11.01 -8.59
C VAL A 162 2.40 -9.66 -8.85
N ILE A 163 3.41 -9.32 -8.05
CA ILE A 163 4.15 -8.06 -8.19
C ILE A 163 5.07 -8.13 -9.40
N HIS A 164 4.97 -7.16 -10.32
CA HIS A 164 5.94 -6.96 -11.41
C HIS A 164 7.02 -5.98 -10.95
N LEU A 165 8.28 -6.41 -11.03
CA LEU A 165 9.46 -5.62 -10.70
C LEU A 165 10.45 -5.58 -11.86
N VAL A 166 11.23 -4.51 -11.95
CA VAL A 166 12.34 -4.39 -12.91
C VAL A 166 13.61 -3.84 -12.26
N ARG A 167 14.77 -4.10 -12.86
CA ARG A 167 16.06 -3.53 -12.42
C ARG A 167 16.18 -2.05 -12.80
N PHE A 168 16.11 -1.13 -11.84
CA PHE A 168 16.20 0.32 -12.07
C PHE A 168 17.64 0.80 -12.26
N GLY A 169 18.22 0.45 -13.40
CA GLY A 169 19.58 0.83 -13.77
C GLY A 169 20.19 -0.16 -14.74
N THR A 170 21.41 0.14 -15.19
CA THR A 170 22.20 -0.69 -16.11
C THR A 170 23.43 -1.33 -15.44
N GLY A 171 23.69 -1.02 -14.17
CA GLY A 171 24.76 -1.63 -13.39
C GLY A 171 24.38 -3.01 -12.84
N PRO A 172 25.36 -3.82 -12.40
CA PRO A 172 25.08 -5.12 -11.77
C PRO A 172 24.31 -4.97 -10.45
N ASP A 173 24.55 -3.88 -9.72
CA ASP A 173 23.91 -3.55 -8.44
C ASP A 173 22.64 -2.70 -8.61
N ALA A 174 22.05 -2.63 -9.81
CA ALA A 174 20.82 -1.88 -10.02
C ALA A 174 19.69 -2.44 -9.12
N PRO A 175 19.00 -1.62 -8.30
CA PRO A 175 17.96 -2.11 -7.40
C PRO A 175 16.74 -2.63 -8.16
N TRP A 176 15.93 -3.46 -7.50
CA TRP A 176 14.58 -3.79 -7.97
C TRP A 176 13.61 -2.67 -7.65
N GLU A 177 12.71 -2.42 -8.59
CA GLU A 177 11.72 -1.37 -8.57
C GLU A 177 10.37 -1.96 -8.96
N VAL A 178 9.37 -1.80 -8.10
CA VAL A 178 8.00 -2.21 -8.39
C VAL A 178 7.42 -1.29 -9.46
N VAL A 179 6.78 -1.88 -10.46
CA VAL A 179 6.16 -1.15 -11.57
C VAL A 179 4.66 -1.37 -11.66
N GLY A 180 4.10 -2.44 -11.07
CA GLY A 180 2.67 -2.75 -11.06
C GLY A 180 2.39 -4.19 -10.60
N THR A 181 1.22 -4.74 -10.92
CA THR A 181 0.91 -6.16 -10.72
C THR A 181 0.33 -6.85 -11.97
N ASP A 182 0.66 -8.14 -12.13
CA ASP A 182 0.29 -9.01 -13.26
C ASP A 182 -0.86 -9.98 -12.85
N ASP A 183 -2.00 -9.44 -12.40
CA ASP A 183 -3.09 -10.25 -11.81
C ASP A 183 -4.18 -10.68 -12.81
N THR A 184 -4.64 -11.93 -12.68
CA THR A 184 -5.62 -12.54 -13.59
C THR A 184 -7.03 -12.67 -13.02
N THR A 185 -7.16 -12.79 -11.69
CA THR A 185 -8.44 -13.04 -11.02
C THR A 185 -9.04 -11.79 -10.37
N PHE A 186 -8.22 -10.78 -10.06
CA PHE A 186 -8.65 -9.45 -9.65
C PHE A 186 -7.69 -8.45 -10.29
N SER A 187 -8.14 -7.73 -11.32
CA SER A 187 -7.29 -6.89 -12.14
C SER A 187 -7.83 -5.48 -12.27
N MET A 188 -6.92 -4.53 -12.49
CA MET A 188 -7.22 -3.13 -12.77
C MET A 188 -6.79 -2.81 -14.21
N THR A 189 -7.72 -2.33 -15.03
CA THR A 189 -7.48 -1.95 -16.44
C THR A 189 -7.92 -0.53 -16.76
N THR A 190 -8.65 0.10 -15.85
CA THR A 190 -8.96 1.53 -15.83
C THR A 190 -8.47 2.08 -14.48
N PRO A 191 -7.70 3.17 -14.43
CA PRO A 191 -7.06 3.84 -15.56
C PRO A 191 -6.08 2.92 -16.29
N ALA A 192 -5.73 3.26 -17.54
CA ALA A 192 -4.70 2.54 -18.27
C ALA A 192 -3.32 2.82 -17.65
N TYR A 193 -2.44 1.83 -17.69
CA TYR A 193 -1.07 1.95 -17.18
C TYR A 193 -0.32 3.15 -17.78
N GLY A 194 0.37 3.94 -16.96
CA GLY A 194 1.15 5.11 -17.38
C GLY A 194 0.32 6.29 -17.93
N SER A 195 -1.01 6.18 -17.91
CA SER A 195 -1.90 7.27 -18.33
C SER A 195 -1.87 8.44 -17.34
N VAL A 196 -2.30 9.62 -17.79
CA VAL A 196 -2.30 10.84 -16.95
C VAL A 196 -3.55 10.86 -16.07
N ALA A 197 -3.34 10.82 -14.76
CA ALA A 197 -4.42 10.90 -13.78
C ALA A 197 -5.05 12.30 -13.72
N ARG A 198 -6.34 12.33 -13.40
CA ARG A 198 -7.08 13.55 -13.04
C ARG A 198 -7.97 13.20 -11.85
N SER A 199 -8.15 14.14 -10.93
CA SER A 199 -9.04 13.98 -9.78
C SER A 199 -10.41 14.64 -10.13
N PRO A 200 -11.55 13.96 -9.94
CA PRO A 200 -11.68 12.56 -9.55
C PRO A 200 -11.31 11.58 -10.68
N MET A 201 -10.83 10.40 -10.31
CA MET A 201 -10.37 9.35 -11.21
C MET A 201 -11.32 8.15 -11.18
N THR A 202 -11.74 7.68 -12.36
CA THR A 202 -12.39 6.36 -12.48
C THR A 202 -11.36 5.26 -12.36
N VAL A 203 -11.66 4.24 -11.57
CA VAL A 203 -10.85 3.03 -11.40
C VAL A 203 -11.73 1.80 -11.63
N GLY A 204 -11.21 0.73 -12.24
CA GLY A 204 -11.99 -0.47 -12.53
C GLY A 204 -11.25 -1.55 -13.30
N GLY A 205 -11.88 -2.70 -13.44
CA GLY A 205 -11.33 -3.85 -14.15
C GLY A 205 -12.19 -5.09 -13.99
N ARG A 206 -11.58 -6.24 -13.68
CA ARG A 206 -12.25 -7.55 -13.60
C ARG A 206 -12.02 -8.19 -12.23
N ILE A 207 -13.02 -8.89 -11.70
CA ILE A 207 -12.89 -9.64 -10.44
C ILE A 207 -13.63 -10.97 -10.51
N THR A 208 -12.99 -12.01 -10.00
CA THR A 208 -13.57 -13.33 -9.74
C THR A 208 -13.61 -13.54 -8.24
N GLY A 209 -14.79 -13.81 -7.67
CA GLY A 209 -15.02 -13.98 -6.23
C GLY A 209 -16.50 -14.28 -5.94
N VAL A 210 -16.91 -14.31 -4.67
CA VAL A 210 -18.33 -14.42 -4.27
C VAL A 210 -18.87 -13.07 -3.83
N ASP A 211 -18.46 -12.60 -2.65
CA ASP A 211 -18.91 -11.35 -2.04
C ASP A 211 -17.69 -10.50 -1.67
N GLU A 212 -17.12 -9.83 -2.67
CA GLU A 212 -15.89 -9.05 -2.56
C GLU A 212 -16.22 -7.58 -2.24
N SER A 213 -15.45 -6.97 -1.33
CA SER A 213 -15.65 -5.58 -0.89
C SER A 213 -14.47 -4.73 -1.35
N VAL A 214 -14.60 -4.14 -2.54
CA VAL A 214 -13.48 -3.43 -3.17
C VAL A 214 -13.27 -2.06 -2.52
N ARG A 215 -12.09 -1.88 -1.91
CA ARG A 215 -11.51 -0.58 -1.54
C ARG A 215 -10.53 -0.15 -2.63
N VAL A 216 -10.44 1.16 -2.88
CA VAL A 216 -9.45 1.76 -3.79
C VAL A 216 -8.70 2.86 -3.06
N ASP A 217 -7.37 2.79 -3.05
CA ASP A 217 -6.47 3.81 -2.47
C ASP A 217 -5.57 4.44 -3.54
N VAL A 218 -5.19 5.70 -3.32
CA VAL A 218 -4.21 6.44 -4.12
C VAL A 218 -3.05 6.86 -3.20
N ARG A 219 -1.81 6.52 -3.58
CA ARG A 219 -0.60 6.68 -2.76
C ARG A 219 0.59 7.21 -3.56
N GLN A 220 1.60 7.75 -2.87
CA GLN A 220 2.90 8.13 -3.41
C GLN A 220 4.01 7.87 -2.38
N PRO A 221 5.23 7.47 -2.77
CA PRO A 221 6.34 7.31 -1.85
C PRO A 221 6.70 8.58 -1.06
N SER A 222 6.46 9.78 -1.61
CA SER A 222 6.64 11.05 -0.91
C SER A 222 5.66 11.30 0.25
N SER A 223 4.59 10.50 0.39
CA SER A 223 3.54 10.66 1.40
C SER A 223 3.39 9.40 2.26
N ARG A 224 3.23 9.59 3.57
CA ARG A 224 2.78 8.52 4.47
C ARG A 224 1.25 8.39 4.52
N ASP A 225 0.55 9.49 4.24
CA ASP A 225 -0.90 9.54 4.22
C ASP A 225 -1.45 9.14 2.84
N LEU A 226 -2.65 8.55 2.84
CA LEU A 226 -3.39 8.29 1.60
C LEU A 226 -3.77 9.62 0.93
N LEU A 227 -3.45 9.74 -0.36
CA LEU A 227 -3.84 10.92 -1.15
C LEU A 227 -5.32 10.92 -1.53
N GLY A 228 -5.94 9.75 -1.51
CA GLY A 228 -7.36 9.52 -1.76
C GLY A 228 -7.73 8.09 -1.43
N THR A 229 -8.97 7.89 -0.98
CA THR A 229 -9.55 6.55 -0.79
C THR A 229 -11.00 6.54 -1.24
N SER A 230 -11.47 5.39 -1.70
CA SER A 230 -12.85 5.13 -2.10
C SER A 230 -13.24 3.75 -1.61
N CYS A 231 -14.28 3.69 -0.79
CA CYS A 231 -14.77 2.46 -0.19
C CYS A 231 -16.30 2.52 -0.04
N CYS A 232 -17.03 1.41 -0.01
CA CYS A 232 -16.60 0.04 -0.31
C CYS A 232 -17.60 -0.51 -1.33
N MET A 233 -17.12 -0.98 -2.47
CA MET A 233 -17.98 -1.35 -3.59
C MET A 233 -18.08 -2.86 -3.70
N SER A 234 -19.29 -3.38 -3.50
CA SER A 234 -19.61 -4.80 -3.64
C SER A 234 -19.39 -5.27 -5.07
N ALA A 235 -18.55 -6.29 -5.23
CA ALA A 235 -18.30 -6.95 -6.50
C ALA A 235 -18.21 -8.48 -6.29
N GLY A 236 -18.27 -9.27 -7.35
CA GLY A 236 -18.30 -10.73 -7.22
C GLY A 236 -18.86 -11.42 -8.45
N GLY A 237 -18.88 -12.75 -8.44
CA GLY A 237 -19.17 -13.62 -9.58
C GLY A 237 -17.90 -14.07 -10.30
N ASN A 238 -18.06 -14.82 -11.42
CA ASN A 238 -16.92 -15.27 -12.22
C ASN A 238 -16.53 -14.19 -13.26
N SER A 239 -15.37 -13.56 -13.07
CA SER A 239 -14.83 -12.51 -13.93
C SER A 239 -15.93 -11.49 -14.28
N GLN A 240 -16.38 -10.75 -13.28
CA GLN A 240 -17.34 -9.66 -13.44
C GLN A 240 -16.62 -8.31 -13.51
N PRO A 241 -17.19 -7.31 -14.21
CA PRO A 241 -16.63 -5.97 -14.22
C PRO A 241 -16.84 -5.29 -12.87
N TRP A 242 -15.84 -4.55 -12.40
CA TRP A 242 -15.95 -3.69 -11.23
C TRP A 242 -15.52 -2.26 -11.57
N ARG A 243 -16.14 -1.26 -10.95
CA ARG A 243 -15.80 0.16 -11.14
C ARG A 243 -16.04 0.97 -9.87
N SER A 244 -15.11 1.86 -9.55
CA SER A 244 -15.28 2.91 -8.56
C SER A 244 -14.79 4.27 -9.11
N THR A 245 -15.01 5.34 -8.34
CA THR A 245 -14.43 6.65 -8.56
C THR A 245 -13.75 7.10 -7.27
N VAL A 246 -12.50 7.57 -7.38
CA VAL A 246 -11.70 8.06 -6.25
C VAL A 246 -11.25 9.49 -6.50
N SER A 247 -11.56 10.37 -5.55
CA SER A 247 -10.98 11.71 -5.48
C SER A 247 -9.65 11.63 -4.74
N PHE A 248 -8.62 12.30 -5.26
CA PHE A 248 -7.33 12.45 -4.60
C PHE A 248 -6.83 13.90 -4.65
N THR A 249 -6.00 14.29 -3.69
CA THR A 249 -5.35 15.61 -3.59
C THR A 249 -3.92 15.46 -3.06
N GLY A 250 -3.16 16.55 -2.96
CA GLY A 250 -1.84 16.54 -2.30
C GLY A 250 -0.71 15.81 -3.04
N ALA A 251 -0.91 15.40 -4.28
CA ALA A 251 0.11 14.70 -5.07
C ALA A 251 1.33 15.60 -5.34
N ALA A 252 2.53 15.10 -5.01
CA ALA A 252 3.82 15.76 -5.16
C ALA A 252 4.80 15.00 -6.07
N ASP A 253 4.72 13.67 -6.11
CA ASP A 253 5.53 12.84 -7.01
C ASP A 253 4.97 12.84 -8.45
N PRO A 254 5.81 12.54 -9.48
CA PRO A 254 5.41 12.42 -10.89
C PRO A 254 4.50 11.21 -11.19
N VAL A 255 4.43 10.22 -10.29
CA VAL A 255 3.68 8.97 -10.44
C VAL A 255 2.80 8.75 -9.21
N LEU A 256 1.61 8.21 -9.39
CA LEU A 256 0.70 7.74 -8.34
C LEU A 256 0.65 6.21 -8.38
N THR A 257 0.71 5.58 -7.21
CA THR A 257 0.30 4.19 -7.00
C THR A 257 -1.22 4.17 -6.82
N VAL A 258 -1.94 3.46 -7.70
CA VAL A 258 -3.38 3.20 -7.54
C VAL A 258 -3.56 1.75 -7.18
N VAL A 259 -4.17 1.50 -6.02
CA VAL A 259 -4.31 0.17 -5.43
C VAL A 259 -5.79 -0.14 -5.31
N ALA A 260 -6.20 -1.35 -5.70
CA ALA A 260 -7.51 -1.88 -5.32
C ALA A 260 -7.32 -3.17 -4.53
N SER A 261 -8.02 -3.31 -3.41
CA SER A 261 -7.93 -4.45 -2.50
C SER A 261 -9.31 -4.98 -2.12
N THR A 262 -9.36 -6.26 -1.77
CA THR A 262 -10.53 -6.96 -1.22
C THR A 262 -10.08 -8.02 -0.20
N GLY A 263 -10.99 -8.40 0.69
CA GLY A 263 -10.78 -9.33 1.80
C GLY A 263 -11.93 -9.24 2.79
N GLY A 264 -11.70 -9.73 4.01
CA GLY A 264 -12.63 -9.69 5.13
C GLY A 264 -13.14 -11.05 5.62
N HIS A 265 -12.72 -12.15 4.97
CA HIS A 265 -13.05 -13.53 5.37
C HIS A 265 -11.94 -14.15 6.23
N ILE A 266 -10.69 -13.99 5.79
CA ILE A 266 -9.47 -14.57 6.39
C ILE A 266 -8.54 -13.46 6.91
N ALA A 267 -8.45 -12.33 6.18
CA ALA A 267 -7.66 -11.16 6.57
C ALA A 267 -8.28 -9.87 6.00
N GLU A 268 -7.84 -8.68 6.44
CA GLU A 268 -8.34 -7.40 5.89
C GLU A 268 -8.11 -7.30 4.37
N VAL A 269 -6.95 -7.74 3.90
CA VAL A 269 -6.64 -7.88 2.48
C VAL A 269 -6.26 -9.32 2.20
N GLU A 270 -7.03 -9.95 1.34
CA GLU A 270 -6.76 -11.28 0.81
C GLU A 270 -6.17 -11.19 -0.59
N ARG A 271 -6.60 -10.20 -1.37
CA ARG A 271 -6.23 -10.01 -2.79
C ARG A 271 -6.17 -8.53 -3.13
N PHE A 272 -5.24 -8.16 -4.00
CA PHE A 272 -5.10 -6.77 -4.46
C PHE A 272 -4.50 -6.70 -5.87
N THR A 273 -4.59 -5.51 -6.47
CA THR A 273 -3.98 -5.19 -7.77
C THR A 273 -3.52 -3.74 -7.78
N VAL A 274 -2.40 -3.46 -8.46
CA VAL A 274 -1.76 -2.13 -8.50
C VAL A 274 -1.51 -1.69 -9.94
N THR A 275 -1.86 -0.44 -10.25
CA THR A 275 -1.41 0.21 -11.50
C THR A 275 -0.71 1.54 -11.21
N ALA A 276 0.17 1.93 -12.13
CA ALA A 276 0.84 3.21 -12.13
C ALA A 276 0.14 4.20 -13.05
N VAL A 277 -0.01 5.44 -12.60
CA VAL A 277 -0.47 6.57 -13.42
C VAL A 277 0.35 7.81 -13.14
N ARG A 278 0.48 8.69 -14.13
CA ARG A 278 1.30 9.91 -14.00
C ARG A 278 0.47 11.08 -13.47
N THR A 279 1.09 11.92 -12.64
CA THR A 279 0.63 13.30 -12.44
C THR A 279 0.96 14.12 -13.71
N ARG A 280 0.48 15.36 -13.81
CA ARG A 280 0.57 16.15 -15.07
C ARG A 280 1.91 16.82 -15.28
#